data_AF-A0A2E4G8G1-F1
#
_entry.id   AF-A0A2E4G8G1-F1
#
_cell.length_a   1.000
_cell.length_b   1.000
_cell.length_c   1.000
_cell.angle_alpha   90.00
_cell.angle_beta   90.00
_cell.angle_gamma   90.00
#
_symmetry.space_group_name_H-M   'P 1'
#
loop_
_entity.id
_entity.type
_entity.pdbx_description
1 polymer ?
#
loop_
_entity_poly.entity_id
_entity_poly.type
_entity_poly.pdbx_seq_one_letter_code
_entity_poly.pdbx_strand_id
1 'polypeptide(L)'
;MRLVKSGLIAIVTGVVAAFSAVSSASDEYRLSAFADVSGYAQIKSNNIEEAKEFIVARSGKKMDFLELNNLCVLELLVEDFSSAIEICKAALGKSTSTRGIGFGAKKKVEASIHSNLAVAKALSGDLEGAEIELEMALSLNSLDSNAKANLEWLASSVLIAGL
;
A
#
# COMPACT_ATOMS: atom_id res chain seq x y z
N MET A 1 30.79 31.44 35.97
CA MET A 1 29.40 31.14 35.58
C MET A 1 29.39 30.88 34.07
N ARG A 2 29.03 29.65 33.67
CA ARG A 2 28.52 29.14 32.38
C ARG A 2 29.17 29.50 31.01
N LEU A 3 29.63 28.40 30.36
CA LEU A 3 29.43 27.96 28.95
C LEU A 3 30.11 28.82 27.85
N VAL A 4 31.23 28.43 27.23
CA VAL A 4 31.54 27.27 26.34
C VAL A 4 30.88 27.34 24.94
N LYS A 5 31.76 27.64 23.97
CA LYS A 5 31.90 27.16 22.57
C LYS A 5 30.87 27.54 21.49
N SER A 6 31.41 28.27 20.51
CA SER A 6 31.49 27.90 19.09
C SER A 6 30.28 27.21 18.48
N GLY A 7 29.41 27.99 17.84
CA GLY A 7 28.44 27.48 16.88
C GLY A 7 29.08 27.28 15.52
N LEU A 8 29.24 26.02 15.12
CA LEU A 8 29.51 25.59 13.76
C LEU A 8 28.35 25.96 12.82
N ILE A 9 28.71 26.16 11.56
CA ILE A 9 27.85 26.33 10.39
C ILE A 9 26.86 25.16 10.25
N ALA A 10 25.58 25.46 10.00
CA ALA A 10 24.62 24.51 9.44
C ALA A 10 23.93 25.15 8.22
N ILE A 11 24.48 24.84 7.06
CA ILE A 11 23.71 24.80 5.80
C ILE A 11 22.72 23.64 5.93
N VAL A 12 21.60 23.73 5.21
CA VAL A 12 20.50 22.76 5.03
C VAL A 12 19.23 23.13 5.78
N THR A 13 18.25 23.65 5.05
CA THR A 13 16.90 23.05 4.94
C THR A 13 16.05 23.93 4.01
N GLY A 14 16.00 23.54 2.74
CA GLY A 14 15.26 24.24 1.70
C GLY A 14 14.37 23.33 0.89
N VAL A 15 13.76 22.29 1.51
CA VAL A 15 12.60 21.56 0.97
C VAL A 15 11.77 21.03 2.16
N VAL A 16 11.09 21.92 2.88
CA VAL A 16 9.96 21.54 3.75
C VAL A 16 8.90 22.62 3.60
N ALA A 17 8.22 22.65 2.44
CA ALA A 17 7.14 23.61 2.21
C ALA A 17 6.09 23.10 1.22
N ALA A 18 5.73 21.82 1.29
CA ALA A 18 4.53 21.29 0.62
C ALA A 18 3.67 20.37 1.52
N PHE A 19 3.89 20.35 2.83
CA PHE A 19 3.05 19.60 3.78
C PHE A 19 2.17 20.54 4.62
N SER A 20 1.59 21.54 3.98
CA SER A 20 0.66 22.46 4.66
C SER A 20 -0.71 22.35 4.01
N ALA A 21 -1.63 21.75 4.78
CA ALA A 21 -3.08 21.71 4.64
C ALA A 21 -3.69 20.62 3.73
N VAL A 22 -3.86 19.42 4.30
CA VAL A 22 -5.21 18.84 4.38
C VAL A 22 -5.35 18.10 5.71
N SER A 23 -6.19 18.65 6.59
CA SER A 23 -6.67 17.95 7.78
C SER A 23 -7.92 17.16 7.42
N SER A 24 -7.73 15.91 7.00
CA SER A 24 -8.70 14.84 7.21
C SER A 24 -7.92 13.54 7.41
N ALA A 25 -7.67 13.21 8.66
CA ALA A 25 -7.01 11.99 9.10
C ALA A 25 -7.88 10.73 8.85
N SER A 26 -8.31 10.42 7.63
CA SER A 26 -9.17 9.25 7.41
C SER A 26 -8.99 8.38 6.16
N ASP A 27 -8.21 8.75 5.12
CA ASP A 27 -8.25 7.95 3.87
C ASP A 27 -6.92 7.77 3.11
N GLU A 28 -5.82 8.39 3.52
CA GLU A 28 -4.61 8.47 2.67
C GLU A 28 -3.81 7.15 2.50
N TYR A 29 -4.19 6.07 3.20
CA TYR A 29 -3.58 4.74 3.02
C TYR A 29 -4.61 3.60 3.06
N ARG A 30 -5.88 3.84 2.67
CA ARG A 30 -6.86 2.75 2.54
C ARG A 30 -6.66 2.02 1.21
N LEU A 31 -5.54 1.32 1.13
CA LEU A 31 -5.19 0.36 0.08
C LEU A 31 -6.15 -0.83 0.11
N SER A 32 -7.41 -0.62 -0.26
CA SER A 32 -8.46 -1.62 -0.49
C SER A 32 -8.59 -2.79 0.52
N ALA A 33 -8.00 -2.66 1.71
CA ALA A 33 -7.92 -3.69 2.72
C ALA A 33 -9.35 -3.95 3.21
N PHE A 34 -9.86 -5.12 2.86
CA PHE A 34 -11.23 -5.52 3.17
C PHE A 34 -11.53 -5.24 4.64
N ALA A 35 -12.72 -4.73 4.93
CA ALA A 35 -13.13 -4.29 6.27
C ALA A 35 -13.07 -5.38 7.37
N ASP A 36 -12.76 -6.63 7.01
CA ASP A 36 -12.61 -7.82 7.87
C ASP A 36 -11.14 -8.26 8.06
N VAL A 37 -10.20 -7.32 8.21
CA VAL A 37 -8.82 -7.68 8.55
C VAL A 37 -8.71 -8.09 10.01
N SER A 38 -8.30 -9.32 10.27
CA SER A 38 -7.75 -9.71 11.58
C SER A 38 -6.51 -8.86 11.87
N GLY A 39 -6.55 -8.00 12.90
CA GLY A 39 -5.48 -7.02 13.19
C GLY A 39 -5.81 -5.56 12.84
N TYR A 40 -7.01 -5.28 12.29
CA TYR A 40 -7.43 -3.92 11.92
C TYR A 40 -7.37 -2.90 13.08
N ALA A 41 -7.66 -3.34 14.31
CA ALA A 41 -7.56 -2.49 15.49
C ALA A 41 -6.11 -2.05 15.77
N GLN A 42 -5.15 -2.96 15.56
CA GLN A 42 -3.71 -2.74 15.75
C GLN A 42 -3.13 -1.81 14.68
N ILE A 43 -3.57 -1.99 13.42
CA ILE A 43 -3.27 -1.07 12.32
C ILE A 43 -3.76 0.34 12.67
N LYS A 44 -4.98 0.46 13.19
CA LYS A 44 -5.56 1.74 13.62
C LYS A 44 -4.83 2.37 14.82
N SER A 45 -4.21 1.57 15.69
CA SER A 45 -3.41 2.05 16.82
C SER A 45 -1.93 2.29 16.49
N ASN A 46 -1.56 2.27 15.20
CA ASN A 46 -0.19 2.50 14.72
C ASN A 46 0.85 1.50 15.25
N ASN A 47 0.42 0.29 15.61
CA ASN A 47 1.33 -0.80 15.97
C ASN A 47 1.42 -1.82 14.83
N ILE A 48 2.01 -1.38 13.71
CA ILE A 48 2.02 -2.12 12.45
C ILE A 48 2.81 -3.44 12.55
N GLU A 49 3.91 -3.44 13.30
CA GLU A 49 4.72 -4.65 13.53
C GLU A 49 3.94 -5.72 14.31
N GLU A 50 3.21 -5.31 15.37
CA GLU A 50 2.36 -6.24 16.11
C GLU A 50 1.22 -6.80 15.23
N ALA A 51 0.66 -5.97 14.34
CA ALA A 51 -0.35 -6.44 13.39
C ALA A 51 0.23 -7.47 12.40
N LYS A 52 1.45 -7.25 11.91
CA LYS A 52 2.17 -8.18 11.02
C LYS A 52 2.44 -9.51 11.72
N GLU A 53 3.01 -9.47 12.93
CA GLU A 53 3.26 -10.68 13.72
C GLU A 53 1.97 -11.46 13.99
N PHE A 54 0.88 -10.76 14.32
CA PHE A 54 -0.42 -11.39 14.58
C PHE A 54 -0.97 -12.13 13.35
N ILE A 55 -0.95 -11.51 12.17
CA ILE A 55 -1.42 -12.15 10.93
C ILE A 55 -0.56 -13.35 10.58
N VAL A 56 0.77 -13.21 10.63
CA VAL A 56 1.71 -14.29 10.31
C VAL A 56 1.53 -15.47 11.28
N ALA A 57 1.42 -15.20 12.58
CA ALA A 57 1.24 -16.23 13.60
C ALA A 57 -0.10 -16.96 13.49
N ARG A 58 -1.18 -16.25 13.13
CA ARG A 58 -2.53 -16.81 13.07
C ARG A 58 -2.76 -17.65 11.82
N SER A 59 -2.27 -17.21 10.67
CA SER A 59 -2.59 -17.82 9.38
C SER A 59 -1.53 -18.84 8.91
N GLY A 60 -0.31 -18.78 9.46
CA GLY A 60 0.76 -19.72 9.18
C GLY A 60 1.04 -19.89 7.67
N LYS A 61 1.29 -21.12 7.20
CA LYS A 61 1.57 -21.42 5.77
C LYS A 61 0.32 -21.50 4.87
N LYS A 62 -0.89 -21.33 5.39
CA LYS A 62 -2.15 -21.58 4.66
C LYS A 62 -3.03 -20.35 4.49
N MET A 63 -2.42 -19.16 4.38
CA MET A 63 -3.16 -17.92 4.15
C MET A 63 -4.06 -18.01 2.90
N ASP A 64 -5.30 -17.55 2.99
CA ASP A 64 -6.13 -17.32 1.81
C ASP A 64 -5.71 -16.02 1.08
N PHE A 65 -6.36 -15.71 -0.04
CA PHE A 65 -5.99 -14.52 -0.83
C PHE A 65 -6.37 -13.20 -0.13
N LEU A 66 -7.36 -13.18 0.77
CA LEU A 66 -7.70 -11.98 1.54
C LEU A 66 -6.64 -11.72 2.60
N GLU A 67 -6.22 -12.77 3.31
CA GLU A 67 -5.14 -12.71 4.29
C GLU A 67 -3.83 -12.28 3.63
N LEU A 68 -3.51 -12.82 2.45
CA LEU A 68 -2.33 -12.38 1.68
C LEU A 68 -2.44 -10.93 1.22
N ASN A 69 -3.60 -10.48 0.73
CA ASN A 69 -3.77 -9.07 0.35
C ASN A 69 -3.55 -8.14 1.55
N ASN A 70 -4.08 -8.51 2.72
CA ASN A 70 -3.90 -7.74 3.94
C ASN A 70 -2.42 -7.72 4.38
N LEU A 71 -1.72 -8.85 4.28
CA LEU A 71 -0.29 -8.91 4.57
C LEU A 71 0.53 -8.07 3.59
N CYS A 72 0.17 -8.04 2.29
CA CYS A 72 0.81 -7.14 1.31
C CYS A 72 0.71 -5.67 1.73
N VAL A 73 -0.45 -5.23 2.21
CA VAL A 73 -0.64 -3.86 2.70
C VAL A 73 0.19 -3.60 3.96
N LEU A 74 0.30 -4.56 4.88
CA LEU A 74 1.17 -4.40 6.03
C LEU A 74 2.64 -4.25 5.64
N GLU A 75 3.11 -5.02 4.65
CA GLU A 75 4.47 -4.87 4.13
C GLU A 75 4.71 -3.49 3.50
N LEU A 76 3.70 -2.93 2.81
CA LEU A 76 3.75 -1.54 2.32
C LEU A 76 3.89 -0.53 3.47
N LEU A 77 3.17 -0.73 4.57
CA LEU A 77 3.19 0.18 5.72
C LEU A 77 4.50 0.13 6.52
N VAL A 78 5.24 -0.98 6.47
CA VAL A 78 6.60 -1.08 7.04
C VAL A 78 7.69 -0.83 5.99
N GLU A 79 7.31 -0.35 4.81
CA GLU A 79 8.20 0.02 3.70
C GLU A 79 9.06 -1.15 3.15
N ASP A 80 8.63 -2.41 3.34
CA ASP A 80 9.23 -3.59 2.69
C ASP A 80 8.55 -3.85 1.34
N PHE A 81 8.86 -3.00 0.36
CA PHE A 81 8.22 -3.03 -0.96
C PHE A 81 8.51 -4.32 -1.73
N SER A 82 9.69 -4.92 -1.53
CA SER A 82 10.04 -6.21 -2.15
C SER A 82 9.15 -7.33 -1.62
N SER A 83 8.97 -7.42 -0.30
CA SER A 83 8.04 -8.38 0.32
C SER A 83 6.60 -8.11 -0.12
N ALA A 84 6.17 -6.84 -0.11
CA ALA A 84 4.83 -6.46 -0.54
C ALA A 84 4.50 -6.93 -1.97
N ILE A 85 5.40 -6.71 -2.93
CA ILE A 85 5.22 -7.15 -4.33
C ILE A 85 4.99 -8.67 -4.40
N GLU A 86 5.82 -9.46 -3.73
CA GLU A 86 5.72 -10.92 -3.77
C GLU A 86 4.45 -11.43 -3.09
N ILE A 87 4.04 -10.83 -1.98
CA ILE A 87 2.82 -11.21 -1.25
C ILE A 87 1.57 -10.82 -2.03
N CYS A 88 1.52 -9.65 -2.66
CA CYS A 88 0.43 -9.25 -3.53
C CYS A 88 0.28 -10.19 -4.75
N LYS A 89 1.40 -10.58 -5.39
CA LYS A 89 1.37 -11.61 -6.45
C LYS A 89 0.85 -12.95 -5.95
N ALA A 90 1.25 -13.36 -4.74
CA ALA A 90 0.74 -14.58 -4.13
C ALA A 90 -0.78 -14.51 -3.87
N ALA A 91 -1.29 -13.35 -3.45
CA ALA A 91 -2.72 -13.12 -3.28
C ALA A 91 -3.48 -13.31 -4.60
N LEU A 92 -3.02 -12.72 -5.71
CA LEU A 92 -3.57 -12.93 -7.06
C LEU A 92 -3.51 -14.41 -7.47
N GLY A 93 -2.38 -15.07 -7.23
CA GLY A 93 -2.23 -16.51 -7.51
C GLY A 93 -3.27 -17.36 -6.77
N LYS A 94 -3.64 -17.00 -5.54
CA LYS A 94 -4.68 -17.70 -4.77
C LYS A 94 -6.12 -17.30 -5.11
N SER A 95 -6.36 -16.04 -5.49
CA SER A 95 -7.71 -15.60 -5.90
C SER A 95 -8.18 -16.37 -7.13
N THR A 96 -7.27 -16.63 -8.07
CA THR A 96 -7.58 -17.41 -9.29
C THR A 96 -8.03 -18.84 -8.98
N SER A 97 -7.47 -19.45 -7.93
CA SER A 97 -7.71 -20.84 -7.52
C SER A 97 -8.88 -21.05 -6.56
N THR A 98 -9.38 -19.98 -5.93
CA THR A 98 -10.45 -20.06 -4.94
C THR A 98 -11.81 -20.31 -5.60
N ARG A 99 -12.51 -21.38 -5.16
CA ARG A 99 -13.90 -21.67 -5.50
C ARG A 99 -14.83 -21.15 -4.39
N GLY A 100 -16.04 -20.72 -4.75
CA GLY A 100 -17.07 -20.33 -3.77
C GLY A 100 -17.32 -18.83 -3.62
N ILE A 101 -16.54 -17.97 -4.30
CA ILE A 101 -16.79 -16.53 -4.39
C ILE A 101 -17.52 -16.26 -5.70
N GLY A 102 -18.60 -15.47 -5.64
CA GLY A 102 -19.32 -15.05 -6.84
C GLY A 102 -18.40 -14.28 -7.80
N PHE A 103 -18.54 -14.53 -9.11
CA PHE A 103 -17.65 -13.97 -10.14
C PHE A 103 -17.47 -12.45 -10.05
N GLY A 104 -18.55 -11.70 -9.77
CA GLY A 104 -18.47 -10.25 -9.59
C GLY A 104 -17.71 -9.81 -8.34
N ALA A 105 -17.85 -10.54 -7.23
CA ALA A 105 -17.10 -10.27 -6.00
C ALA A 105 -15.61 -10.59 -6.19
N LYS A 106 -15.29 -11.68 -6.91
CA LYS A 106 -13.92 -12.04 -7.26
C LYS A 106 -13.21 -10.95 -8.07
N LYS A 107 -13.87 -10.39 -9.10
CA LYS A 107 -13.31 -9.28 -9.88
C LYS A 107 -12.98 -8.05 -9.04
N LYS A 108 -13.89 -7.67 -8.13
CA LYS A 108 -13.65 -6.54 -7.21
C LYS A 108 -12.44 -6.81 -6.32
N VAL A 109 -12.30 -8.04 -5.84
CA VAL A 109 -11.14 -8.43 -5.04
C VAL A 109 -9.86 -8.34 -5.85
N GLU A 110 -9.84 -8.91 -7.05
CA GLU A 110 -8.64 -8.90 -7.89
C GLU A 110 -8.26 -7.47 -8.25
N ALA A 111 -9.24 -6.59 -8.53
CA ALA A 111 -9.00 -5.17 -8.73
C ALA A 111 -8.31 -4.50 -7.53
N SER A 112 -8.80 -4.76 -6.32
CA SER A 112 -8.18 -4.31 -5.07
C SER A 112 -6.72 -4.76 -4.94
N ILE A 113 -6.43 -6.04 -5.21
CA ILE A 113 -5.07 -6.58 -5.10
C ILE A 113 -4.14 -5.96 -6.15
N HIS A 114 -4.60 -5.83 -7.41
CA HIS A 114 -3.85 -5.15 -8.47
C HIS A 114 -3.55 -3.69 -8.10
N SER A 115 -4.52 -2.96 -7.52
CA SER A 115 -4.33 -1.59 -7.03
C SER A 115 -3.26 -1.50 -5.93
N ASN A 116 -3.16 -2.50 -5.06
CA ASN A 116 -2.14 -2.54 -4.00
C ASN A 116 -0.76 -2.92 -4.55
N LEU A 117 -0.70 -3.89 -5.49
CA LEU A 117 0.52 -4.27 -6.18
C LEU A 117 1.14 -3.10 -6.95
N ALA A 118 0.29 -2.26 -7.57
CA ALA A 118 0.73 -1.05 -8.25
C ALA A 118 1.48 -0.09 -7.31
N VAL A 119 0.95 0.13 -6.11
CA VAL A 119 1.59 1.01 -5.12
C VAL A 119 2.94 0.44 -4.68
N ALA A 120 3.01 -0.86 -4.43
CA ALA A 120 4.28 -1.52 -4.08
C ALA A 120 5.32 -1.38 -5.19
N LYS A 121 4.93 -1.58 -6.45
CA LYS A 121 5.80 -1.37 -7.61
C LYS A 121 6.26 0.09 -7.73
N ALA A 122 5.34 1.04 -7.63
CA ALA A 122 5.66 2.46 -7.74
C ALA A 122 6.65 2.92 -6.66
N LEU A 123 6.41 2.53 -5.41
CA LEU A 123 7.30 2.84 -4.28
C LEU A 123 8.66 2.12 -4.39
N SER A 124 8.72 0.97 -5.06
CA SER A 124 9.98 0.30 -5.40
C SER A 124 10.71 0.90 -6.62
N GLY A 125 10.09 1.86 -7.32
CA GLY A 125 10.62 2.52 -8.52
C GLY A 125 10.17 1.94 -9.87
N ASP A 126 9.38 0.86 -9.86
CA ASP A 126 8.79 0.26 -11.07
C ASP A 126 7.50 0.98 -11.46
N LEU A 127 7.64 2.20 -12.02
CA LEU A 127 6.49 3.06 -12.37
C LEU A 127 5.71 2.50 -13.57
N GLU A 128 6.39 1.96 -14.58
CA GLU A 128 5.74 1.31 -15.74
C GLU A 128 4.95 0.08 -15.29
N GLY A 129 5.58 -0.77 -14.47
CA GLY A 129 4.91 -1.93 -13.90
C GLY A 129 3.75 -1.54 -12.98
N ALA A 130 3.78 -0.39 -12.32
CA ALA A 130 2.68 0.11 -11.50
C ALA A 130 1.47 0.54 -12.36
N GLU A 131 1.72 1.23 -13.47
CA GLU A 131 0.67 1.67 -14.40
C GLU A 131 -0.10 0.47 -14.96
N ILE A 132 0.62 -0.57 -15.41
CA ILE A 132 0.03 -1.82 -15.93
C ILE A 132 -0.92 -2.45 -14.90
N GLU A 133 -0.55 -2.45 -13.62
CA GLU A 133 -1.39 -3.05 -12.57
C GLU A 133 -2.64 -2.21 -12.30
N LEU A 134 -2.57 -0.87 -12.39
CA LEU A 134 -3.73 0.00 -12.25
C LEU A 134 -4.70 -0.12 -13.42
N GLU A 135 -4.18 -0.25 -14.64
CA GLU A 135 -4.99 -0.55 -15.82
C GLU A 135 -5.72 -1.88 -15.65
N MET A 136 -5.02 -2.91 -15.15
CA MET A 136 -5.62 -4.21 -14.86
C MET A 136 -6.73 -4.09 -13.80
N ALA A 137 -6.48 -3.35 -12.71
CA ALA A 137 -7.46 -3.12 -11.66
C ALA A 137 -8.75 -2.47 -12.21
N LEU A 138 -8.62 -1.43 -13.04
CA LEU A 138 -9.73 -0.72 -13.66
C LEU A 138 -10.44 -1.57 -14.73
N SER A 139 -9.74 -2.49 -15.39
CA SER A 139 -10.36 -3.44 -16.32
C SER A 139 -11.27 -4.46 -15.60
N LEU A 140 -10.89 -4.84 -14.37
CA LEU A 140 -11.65 -5.77 -13.54
C LEU A 140 -12.82 -5.08 -12.83
N ASN A 141 -12.60 -3.85 -12.38
CA ASN A 141 -13.58 -3.01 -11.71
C ASN A 141 -13.38 -1.53 -12.07
N SER A 142 -14.06 -1.06 -13.11
CA SER A 142 -13.96 0.33 -13.59
C SER A 142 -14.48 1.39 -12.60
N LEU A 143 -15.14 0.95 -11.53
CA LEU A 143 -15.65 1.80 -10.45
C LEU A 143 -14.75 1.75 -9.19
N ASP A 144 -13.60 1.09 -9.27
CA ASP A 144 -12.66 1.04 -8.14
C ASP A 144 -12.09 2.44 -7.85
N SER A 145 -12.47 3.02 -6.72
CA SER A 145 -12.04 4.36 -6.33
C SER A 145 -10.56 4.41 -5.96
N ASN A 146 -10.01 3.32 -5.41
CA ASN A 146 -8.62 3.27 -5.00
C ASN A 146 -7.71 3.18 -6.22
N ALA A 147 -8.07 2.35 -7.20
CA ALA A 147 -7.31 2.26 -8.45
C ALA A 147 -7.28 3.60 -9.20
N LYS A 148 -8.40 4.35 -9.21
CA LYS A 148 -8.44 5.70 -9.81
C LYS A 148 -7.54 6.68 -9.08
N ALA A 149 -7.66 6.76 -7.75
CA ALA A 149 -6.82 7.64 -6.94
C ALA A 149 -5.33 7.32 -7.08
N ASN A 150 -4.97 6.03 -7.10
CA ASN A 150 -3.59 5.60 -7.28
C ASN A 150 -3.04 5.91 -8.68
N LEU A 151 -3.89 5.88 -9.72
CA LEU A 151 -3.49 6.29 -11.08
C LEU A 151 -3.23 7.79 -11.16
N GLU A 152 -4.08 8.60 -10.54
CA GLU A 152 -3.87 10.06 -10.43
C GLU A 152 -2.58 10.40 -9.66
N TRP A 153 -2.33 9.69 -8.56
CA TRP A 153 -1.09 9.81 -7.77
C TRP A 153 0.16 9.39 -8.58
N LEU A 154 0.09 8.27 -9.30
CA LEU A 154 1.20 7.78 -10.12
C LEU A 154 1.55 8.77 -11.23
N ALA A 155 0.53 9.27 -11.95
CA ALA A 155 0.72 10.27 -13.01
C ALA A 155 1.39 11.55 -12.47
N SER A 156 0.99 12.00 -11.28
CA SER A 156 1.60 13.16 -10.62
C SER A 156 3.06 12.90 -10.22
N SER A 157 3.36 11.68 -9.76
CA SER A 157 4.71 11.28 -9.34
C SER A 157 5.68 11.17 -10.51
N VAL A 158 5.23 10.62 -11.65
CA VAL A 158 6.00 10.54 -12.90
C VAL A 158 6.36 11.94 -13.41
N LEU A 159 5.42 12.88 -13.36
CA LEU A 159 5.65 14.27 -13.78
C LEU A 159 6.73 14.97 -12.93
N ILE A 160 6.80 14.67 -11.62
CA ILE A 160 7.82 15.22 -10.72
C ILE A 160 9.19 14.57 -10.97
N ALA A 161 9.24 13.25 -11.20
CA ALA A 161 10.49 12.53 -11.44
C ALA A 161 11.13 12.83 -12.81
N GLY A 162 10.35 13.33 -13.78
CA GLY A 162 10.82 13.72 -15.10
C GLY A 162 11.36 15.15 -15.23
N LEU A 163 11.34 15.95 -14.14
CA LEU A 163 11.87 17.32 -14.07
C LEU A 163 13.24 17.36 -13.35
#